data_AF-A0A820YR18-F1
#
_entry.id   AF-A0A820YR18-F1
#
_cell.length_a   1.000
_cell.length_b   1.000
_cell.length_c   1.000
_cell.angle_alpha   90.00
_cell.angle_beta   90.00
_cell.angle_gamma   90.00
#
_symmetry.space_group_name_H-M   'P 1'
#
loop_
_entity.id
_entity.type
_entity.pdbx_description
1 polymer ?
#
loop_
_entity_poly.entity_id
_entity_poly.type
_entity_poly.pdbx_seq_one_letter_code
_entity_poly.pdbx_strand_id
1 'polypeptide(L)'
;MATYQEFIAQNEERDGVRFTWNVWPSTRLEATRLVVPLGCQFTPLKERYDLPPLNYDPVLCTNKTCRAILNPFCNVDYRAKIWICNFCLQRNNFPPQYAGISEQLQPAEISPQYTTIEYTLMRMPAQPAVFLFLVDTCMDEDDMTALKESLQMALSLLPADALVGLITFGRMIHIHELNCEGMTRSYVFRGTKDYTAKQVQDMLGLMKQQSNQRPLPGNPNIPQQQQQQPTNFFSKFIQPLSACDMSLTDLLGELQRDPWPVQQGKRALRSTGAALSIAIGLLETLYPNTGARIMLFIAGPCTQGPGIIIDEELKHTIRSHHDIEKDNAKYMKKAIKFYEALANRAAVNGHVVDLYSSALDQTGLHEMKYCTNYTGGHMVMGDSFNTSLFKQTFQKVFAKDNKNEYRMNFGATIEVKTSRELKICGAIGSCVSLAQRAANVSETELGMGGTNAWKVCGIYPNSTLSVFFEVLNQQAPAQASQGGQRGYVQFITQYQHLSGFKKIRVTTVARKYVINFMMILKLLR
;
A
#
# COMPACT_ATOMS: atom_id res chain seq x y z
N MET A 1 4.10 -5.36 -39.41
CA MET A 1 3.28 -4.48 -38.54
C MET A 1 2.90 -5.30 -37.33
N ALA A 2 3.06 -4.76 -36.11
CA ALA A 2 2.55 -5.46 -34.94
C ALA A 2 1.02 -5.58 -35.06
N THR A 3 0.47 -6.77 -34.84
CA THR A 3 -0.97 -6.96 -34.71
C THR A 3 -1.48 -6.20 -33.47
N TYR A 4 -2.79 -5.91 -33.39
CA TYR A 4 -3.35 -5.31 -32.18
C TYR A 4 -3.11 -6.18 -30.93
N GLN A 5 -3.09 -7.50 -31.08
CA GLN A 5 -2.78 -8.43 -30.00
C GLN A 5 -1.33 -8.27 -29.51
N GLU A 6 -0.36 -8.25 -30.43
CA GLU A 6 1.05 -8.00 -30.11
C GLU A 6 1.25 -6.63 -29.47
N PHE A 7 0.57 -5.60 -29.99
CA PHE A 7 0.59 -4.26 -29.40
C PHE A 7 0.12 -4.27 -27.94
N ILE A 8 -0.99 -4.96 -27.64
CA ILE A 8 -1.51 -5.05 -26.27
C ILE A 8 -0.51 -5.78 -25.37
N ALA A 9 -0.04 -6.96 -25.78
CA ALA A 9 0.87 -7.78 -24.99
C ALA A 9 2.19 -7.05 -24.69
N GLN A 10 2.80 -6.42 -25.70
CA GLN A 10 4.05 -5.67 -25.54
C GLN A 10 3.89 -4.45 -24.63
N ASN A 11 2.74 -3.74 -24.70
CA ASN A 11 2.49 -2.61 -23.80
C ASN A 11 2.26 -3.08 -22.36
N GLU A 12 1.59 -4.21 -22.15
CA GLU A 12 1.38 -4.77 -20.81
C GLU A 12 2.69 -5.30 -20.21
N GLU A 13 3.53 -5.96 -21.01
CA GLU A 13 4.84 -6.45 -20.59
C GLU A 13 5.79 -5.30 -20.24
N ARG A 14 5.87 -4.28 -21.10
CA ARG A 14 6.75 -3.13 -20.89
C ARG A 14 6.22 -2.20 -19.79
N ASP A 15 4.98 -1.76 -19.91
CA ASP A 15 4.46 -0.65 -19.09
C ASP A 15 3.59 -1.12 -17.92
N GLY A 16 3.22 -2.40 -17.86
CA GLY A 16 2.25 -2.87 -16.87
C GLY A 16 0.87 -2.23 -17.06
N VAL A 17 0.53 -1.79 -18.28
CA VAL A 17 -0.73 -1.07 -18.56
C VAL A 17 -1.53 -1.77 -19.64
N ARG A 18 -2.81 -2.00 -19.34
CA ARG A 18 -3.81 -2.50 -20.30
C ARG A 18 -5.04 -1.60 -20.35
N PHE A 19 -5.24 -0.91 -21.47
CA PHE A 19 -6.42 -0.08 -21.69
C PHE A 19 -7.60 -0.90 -22.21
N THR A 20 -8.80 -0.48 -21.78
CA THR A 20 -10.08 -0.86 -22.41
C THR A 20 -10.12 -0.49 -23.90
N TRP A 21 -9.62 0.70 -24.22
CA TRP A 21 -9.53 1.22 -25.59
C TRP A 21 -8.11 1.75 -25.87
N ASN A 22 -7.43 1.20 -26.89
CA ASN A 22 -6.08 1.63 -27.30
C ASN A 22 -6.09 2.75 -28.37
N VAL A 23 -7.29 3.21 -28.71
CA VAL A 23 -7.54 4.41 -29.50
C VAL A 23 -8.64 5.16 -28.77
N TRP A 24 -8.54 6.48 -28.66
CA TRP A 24 -9.45 7.26 -27.83
C TRP A 24 -10.38 8.14 -28.67
N PRO A 25 -11.64 8.32 -28.23
CA PRO A 25 -12.55 9.24 -28.90
C PRO A 25 -12.01 10.67 -28.78
N SER A 26 -12.08 11.43 -29.87
CA SER A 26 -11.58 12.81 -29.91
C SER A 26 -12.52 13.80 -29.23
N THR A 27 -13.77 13.41 -28.96
CA THR A 27 -14.81 14.26 -28.34
C THR A 27 -15.52 13.57 -27.18
N ARG A 28 -16.02 14.38 -26.24
CA ARG A 28 -16.84 13.93 -25.11
C ARG A 28 -18.11 13.23 -25.55
N LEU A 29 -18.77 13.74 -26.61
CA LEU A 29 -20.00 13.15 -27.15
C LEU A 29 -19.79 11.72 -27.67
N GLU A 30 -18.67 11.46 -28.34
CA GLU A 30 -18.32 10.09 -28.75
C GLU A 30 -17.95 9.24 -27.54
N ALA A 31 -17.23 9.80 -26.56
CA ALA A 31 -16.88 9.10 -25.33
C ALA A 31 -18.11 8.65 -24.53
N THR A 32 -19.17 9.46 -24.47
CA THR A 32 -20.43 9.08 -23.79
C THR A 32 -21.20 7.96 -24.48
N ARG A 33 -20.88 7.65 -25.74
CA ARG A 33 -21.47 6.53 -26.49
C ARG A 33 -20.73 5.21 -26.27
N LEU A 34 -19.62 5.23 -25.53
CA LEU A 34 -18.89 4.01 -25.18
C LEU A 34 -19.65 3.23 -24.12
N VAL A 35 -19.93 1.96 -24.41
CA VAL A 35 -20.57 1.05 -23.45
C VAL A 35 -19.60 0.68 -22.31
N VAL A 36 -18.31 0.54 -22.63
CA VAL A 36 -17.23 0.32 -21.66
C VAL A 36 -16.50 1.65 -21.46
N PRO A 37 -16.34 2.15 -20.22
CA PRO A 37 -15.68 3.42 -19.97
C PRO A 37 -14.22 3.40 -20.43
N LEU A 38 -13.68 4.58 -20.75
CA LEU A 38 -12.25 4.72 -20.97
C LEU A 38 -11.52 4.54 -19.64
N GLY A 39 -10.77 3.45 -19.53
CA GLY A 39 -9.97 3.13 -18.36
C GLY A 39 -8.82 2.19 -18.68
N CYS A 40 -7.93 2.00 -17.72
CA CYS A 40 -6.85 1.02 -17.80
C CYS A 40 -6.65 0.26 -16.50
N GLN A 41 -6.19 -0.98 -16.61
CA GLN A 41 -5.52 -1.69 -15.53
C GLN A 41 -4.04 -1.31 -15.55
N PHE A 42 -3.51 -0.92 -14.39
CA PHE A 42 -2.13 -0.50 -14.21
C PHE A 42 -1.50 -1.27 -13.06
N THR A 43 -0.39 -1.95 -13.34
CA THR A 43 0.43 -2.70 -12.39
C THR A 43 1.72 -1.92 -12.12
N PRO A 44 1.79 -1.09 -11.06
CA PRO A 44 2.86 -0.11 -10.91
C PRO A 44 4.24 -0.72 -10.76
N LEU A 45 4.33 -1.88 -10.11
CA LEU A 45 5.58 -2.57 -9.83
C LEU A 45 5.77 -3.82 -10.70
N LYS A 46 5.16 -3.88 -11.89
CA LYS A 46 5.34 -5.00 -12.84
C LYS A 46 6.83 -5.36 -12.96
N GLU A 47 7.19 -6.62 -12.83
CA GLU A 47 8.61 -7.00 -12.84
C GLU A 47 9.25 -6.67 -14.19
N ARG A 48 10.39 -5.95 -14.14
CA ARG A 48 11.19 -5.57 -15.30
C ARG A 48 12.67 -5.71 -14.94
N TYR A 49 13.31 -6.76 -15.43
CA TYR A 49 14.70 -7.08 -15.10
C TYR A 49 15.71 -6.38 -16.02
N ASP A 50 15.21 -5.80 -17.12
CA ASP A 50 15.97 -5.10 -18.16
C ASP A 50 16.14 -3.60 -17.88
N LEU A 51 15.59 -3.07 -16.80
CA LEU A 51 15.71 -1.65 -16.46
C LEU A 51 17.12 -1.32 -15.93
N PRO A 52 17.74 -0.22 -16.40
CA PRO A 52 19.02 0.25 -15.86
C PRO A 52 18.84 0.83 -14.45
N PRO A 53 19.85 0.71 -13.57
CA PRO A 53 19.80 1.35 -12.25
C PRO A 53 19.96 2.87 -12.38
N LEU A 54 18.94 3.64 -12.00
CA LEU A 54 18.98 5.12 -12.01
C LEU A 54 19.10 5.65 -10.58
N ASN A 55 20.33 5.90 -10.12
CA ASN A 55 20.62 6.33 -8.75
C ASN A 55 20.70 7.86 -8.62
N TYR A 56 19.71 8.57 -9.17
CA TYR A 56 19.62 10.02 -9.16
C TYR A 56 18.16 10.49 -9.20
N ASP A 57 17.93 11.77 -8.88
CA ASP A 57 16.59 12.34 -8.84
C ASP A 57 16.01 12.54 -10.25
N PRO A 58 14.70 12.30 -10.47
CA PRO A 58 14.08 12.51 -11.77
C PRO A 58 14.06 13.98 -12.18
N VAL A 59 14.20 14.24 -13.49
CA VAL A 59 14.10 15.59 -14.06
C VAL A 59 12.64 15.99 -14.19
N LEU A 60 12.25 17.08 -13.51
CA LEU A 60 10.86 17.55 -13.44
C LEU A 60 10.62 18.79 -14.30
N CYS A 61 9.41 18.89 -14.85
CA CYS A 61 8.96 20.11 -15.50
C CYS A 61 8.96 21.28 -14.51
N THR A 62 9.46 22.43 -14.95
CA THR A 62 9.60 23.65 -14.14
C THR A 62 8.26 24.34 -13.85
N ASN A 63 7.24 24.06 -14.65
CA ASN A 63 5.89 24.53 -14.38
C ASN A 63 5.36 23.89 -13.09
N LYS A 64 5.12 24.73 -12.06
CA LYS A 64 4.70 24.33 -10.70
C LYS A 64 3.38 23.57 -10.68
N THR A 65 2.46 23.81 -11.62
CA THR A 65 1.19 23.09 -11.69
C THR A 65 1.29 21.77 -12.45
N CYS A 66 2.29 21.63 -13.33
CA CYS A 66 2.48 20.41 -14.12
C CYS A 66 3.36 19.40 -13.38
N ARG A 67 4.63 19.76 -13.10
CA ARG A 67 5.62 18.91 -12.43
C ARG A 67 5.72 17.48 -13.01
N ALA A 68 5.38 17.27 -14.28
CA ALA A 68 5.56 15.99 -14.95
C ALA A 68 7.05 15.64 -15.05
N ILE A 69 7.38 14.35 -15.01
CA ILE A 69 8.73 13.83 -15.13
C ILE A 69 9.10 13.72 -16.62
N LEU A 70 10.34 14.08 -16.95
CA LEU A 70 10.92 13.91 -18.28
C LEU A 70 10.71 12.46 -18.76
N ASN A 71 10.30 12.30 -20.01
CA ASN A 71 9.92 11.00 -20.56
C ASN A 71 10.14 10.98 -22.09
N PRO A 72 10.07 9.80 -22.75
CA PRO A 72 10.40 9.67 -24.17
C PRO A 72 9.47 10.41 -25.14
N PHE A 73 8.34 10.95 -24.67
CA PHE A 73 7.43 11.73 -25.51
C PHE A 73 7.71 13.25 -25.47
N CYS A 74 8.67 13.71 -24.67
CA CYS A 74 9.10 15.10 -24.65
C CYS A 74 9.94 15.42 -25.89
N ASN A 75 9.68 16.56 -26.53
CA ASN A 75 10.53 17.02 -27.63
C ASN A 75 11.82 17.62 -27.07
N VAL A 76 12.97 17.10 -27.50
CA VAL A 76 14.29 17.51 -27.03
C VAL A 76 14.99 18.32 -28.13
N ASP A 77 15.52 19.48 -27.75
CA ASP A 77 16.45 20.25 -28.57
C ASP A 77 17.85 20.11 -27.97
N TYR A 78 18.67 19.25 -28.58
CA TYR A 78 20.04 18.94 -28.15
C TYR A 78 21.01 20.10 -28.38
N ARG A 79 20.69 21.06 -29.25
CA ARG A 79 21.54 22.22 -29.52
C ARG A 79 21.33 23.28 -28.45
N ALA A 80 20.07 23.60 -28.16
CA ALA A 80 19.71 24.57 -27.13
C ALA A 80 19.74 23.97 -25.71
N LYS A 81 19.90 22.65 -25.57
CA LYS A 81 19.88 21.91 -24.29
C LYS A 81 18.57 22.16 -23.52
N ILE A 82 17.45 22.10 -24.24
CA ILE A 82 16.11 22.25 -23.68
C ILE A 82 15.22 21.06 -24.04
N TRP A 83 14.17 20.86 -23.25
CA TRP A 83 13.11 19.90 -23.53
C TRP A 83 11.73 20.52 -23.32
N ILE A 84 10.78 20.13 -24.15
CA ILE A 84 9.40 20.61 -24.13
C ILE A 84 8.53 19.53 -23.52
N CYS A 85 7.89 19.86 -22.39
CA CYS A 85 7.01 18.93 -21.69
C CYS A 85 5.78 18.58 -22.55
N ASN A 86 5.54 17.29 -22.80
CA ASN A 86 4.42 16.80 -23.60
C ASN A 86 3.03 16.99 -22.96
N PHE A 87 2.97 17.37 -21.68
CA PHE A 87 1.71 17.64 -20.96
C PHE A 87 1.30 19.11 -20.99
N CYS A 88 2.24 20.03 -20.77
CA CYS A 88 1.93 21.45 -20.62
C CYS A 88 2.62 22.37 -21.63
N LEU A 89 3.47 21.82 -22.51
CA LEU A 89 4.27 22.52 -23.52
C LEU A 89 5.27 23.54 -22.96
N GLN A 90 5.51 23.53 -21.64
CA GLN A 90 6.57 24.32 -21.02
C GLN A 90 7.93 23.91 -21.58
N ARG A 91 8.75 24.90 -21.95
CA ARG A 91 10.16 24.72 -22.27
C ARG A 91 10.97 24.69 -20.98
N ASN A 92 11.81 23.68 -20.82
CA ASN A 92 12.61 23.44 -19.62
C ASN A 92 14.07 23.30 -20.02
N ASN A 93 14.99 23.88 -19.26
CA ASN A 93 16.42 23.63 -19.43
C ASN A 93 16.77 22.27 -18.80
N PHE A 94 17.73 21.56 -19.38
CA PHE A 94 18.31 20.40 -18.71
C PHE A 94 19.14 20.83 -17.48
N PRO A 95 19.19 19.99 -16.43
CA PRO A 95 20.07 20.25 -15.29
C PRO A 95 21.55 20.12 -15.67
N PRO A 96 22.48 20.72 -14.90
CA PRO A 96 23.92 20.76 -15.25
C PRO A 96 24.55 19.39 -15.52
N GLN A 97 24.10 18.34 -14.84
CA GLN A 97 24.56 16.96 -15.04
C GLN A 97 24.28 16.40 -16.45
N TYR A 98 23.42 17.04 -17.24
CA TYR A 98 23.09 16.67 -18.64
C TYR A 98 23.78 17.60 -19.65
N ALA A 99 24.78 18.38 -19.25
CA ALA A 99 25.48 19.31 -20.16
C ALA A 99 26.02 18.61 -21.43
N GLY A 100 26.43 17.34 -21.31
CA GLY A 100 26.94 16.51 -22.40
C GLY A 100 25.87 15.81 -23.27
N ILE A 101 24.57 16.03 -23.04
CA ILE A 101 23.50 15.34 -23.77
C ILE A 101 23.59 15.57 -25.28
N SER A 102 23.46 14.52 -26.09
CA SER A 102 23.42 14.61 -27.56
C SER A 102 22.47 13.56 -28.15
N GLU A 103 22.26 13.58 -29.46
CA GLU A 103 21.46 12.54 -30.13
C GLU A 103 22.06 11.14 -29.96
N GLN A 104 23.38 11.04 -29.85
CA GLN A 104 24.11 9.78 -29.63
C GLN A 104 24.23 9.42 -28.15
N LEU A 105 24.25 10.42 -27.25
CA LEU A 105 24.36 10.25 -25.81
C LEU A 105 23.07 10.70 -25.13
N GLN A 106 22.06 9.85 -25.24
CA GLN A 106 20.75 10.08 -24.64
C GLN A 106 20.67 9.46 -23.24
N PRO A 107 20.15 10.19 -22.24
CA PRO A 107 19.82 9.62 -20.95
C PRO A 107 18.71 8.57 -21.08
N ALA A 108 18.64 7.64 -20.13
CA ALA A 108 17.71 6.51 -20.20
C ALA A 108 16.26 6.96 -20.34
N GLU A 109 15.84 7.99 -19.61
CA GLU A 109 14.45 8.45 -19.54
C GLU A 109 13.89 9.09 -20.83
N ILE A 110 14.73 9.41 -21.81
CA ILE A 110 14.26 9.86 -23.13
C ILE A 110 14.31 8.76 -24.20
N SER A 111 14.94 7.62 -23.89
CA SER A 111 15.01 6.49 -24.82
C SER A 111 13.61 5.90 -25.03
N PRO A 112 13.16 5.67 -26.27
CA PRO A 112 11.84 5.09 -26.55
C PRO A 112 11.60 3.71 -25.94
N GLN A 113 12.65 2.98 -25.57
CA GLN A 113 12.55 1.66 -24.92
C GLN A 113 12.14 1.79 -23.44
N TYR A 114 12.36 2.95 -22.85
CA TYR A 114 12.24 3.24 -21.42
C TYR A 114 11.06 4.18 -21.14
N THR A 115 9.88 3.84 -21.68
CA THR A 115 8.61 4.48 -21.30
C THR A 115 8.24 4.19 -19.84
N THR A 116 8.79 3.12 -19.27
CA THR A 116 8.75 2.79 -17.85
C THR A 116 10.17 2.67 -17.30
N ILE A 117 10.45 3.36 -16.20
CA ILE A 117 11.76 3.43 -15.52
C ILE A 117 11.59 3.58 -14.01
N GLU A 118 12.64 3.26 -13.25
CA GLU A 118 12.68 3.34 -11.80
C GLU A 118 13.93 4.07 -11.32
N TYR A 119 13.72 5.08 -10.47
CA TYR A 119 14.74 5.89 -9.84
C TYR A 119 14.92 5.50 -8.38
N THR A 120 16.16 5.42 -7.90
CA THR A 120 16.50 5.26 -6.49
C THR A 120 16.96 6.60 -5.93
N LEU A 121 16.27 7.10 -4.91
CA LEU A 121 16.54 8.40 -4.30
C LEU A 121 17.61 8.26 -3.20
N MET A 122 18.88 8.32 -3.59
CA MET A 122 20.02 8.09 -2.69
C MET A 122 20.10 9.05 -1.50
N ARG A 123 19.47 10.23 -1.60
CA ARG A 123 19.44 11.26 -0.55
C ARG A 123 18.27 11.12 0.42
N MET A 124 17.39 10.14 0.21
CA MET A 124 16.22 9.90 1.06
C MET A 124 16.25 8.46 1.62
N PRO A 125 17.03 8.22 2.70
CA PRO A 125 16.97 6.95 3.41
C PRO A 125 15.56 6.73 3.96
N ALA A 126 15.08 5.50 3.87
CA ALA A 126 13.85 5.05 4.47
C ALA A 126 14.13 4.42 5.84
N GLN A 127 13.21 4.60 6.78
CA GLN A 127 13.24 3.89 8.05
C GLN A 127 13.09 2.37 7.82
N PRO A 128 13.65 1.49 8.66
CA PRO A 128 13.41 0.07 8.56
C PRO A 128 11.91 -0.26 8.63
N ALA A 129 11.49 -1.31 7.91
CA ALA A 129 10.10 -1.74 7.94
C ALA A 129 9.75 -2.39 9.28
N VAL A 130 8.52 -2.18 9.75
CA VAL A 130 8.00 -2.76 11.00
C VAL A 130 7.10 -3.95 10.70
N PHE A 131 7.28 -5.06 11.40
CA PHE A 131 6.43 -6.26 11.33
C PHE A 131 5.86 -6.55 12.71
N LEU A 132 4.55 -6.37 12.86
CA LEU A 132 3.84 -6.55 14.12
C LEU A 132 2.95 -7.79 14.03
N PHE A 133 3.31 -8.84 14.74
CA PHE A 133 2.55 -10.09 14.80
C PHE A 133 1.43 -9.97 15.83
N LEU A 134 0.19 -10.17 15.41
CA LEU A 134 -1.00 -10.21 16.26
C LEU A 134 -1.56 -11.63 16.28
N VAL A 135 -1.36 -12.33 17.38
CA VAL A 135 -1.65 -13.77 17.49
C VAL A 135 -2.81 -14.02 18.42
N ASP A 136 -3.89 -14.57 17.87
CA ASP A 136 -4.99 -15.14 18.63
C ASP A 136 -4.53 -16.38 19.40
N THR A 137 -4.88 -16.49 20.68
CA THR A 137 -4.53 -17.65 21.52
C THR A 137 -5.72 -18.56 21.81
N CYS A 138 -6.91 -18.22 21.32
CA CYS A 138 -8.13 -19.00 21.51
C CYS A 138 -8.34 -20.05 20.40
N MET A 139 -7.36 -20.93 20.19
CA MET A 139 -7.38 -22.02 19.20
C MET A 139 -6.98 -23.35 19.85
N ASP A 140 -7.02 -24.45 19.10
CA ASP A 140 -6.57 -25.76 19.58
C ASP A 140 -5.04 -25.91 19.52
N GLU A 141 -4.48 -26.85 20.28
CA GLU A 141 -3.03 -27.00 20.46
C GLU A 141 -2.28 -27.32 19.15
N ASP A 142 -2.89 -28.11 18.27
CA ASP A 142 -2.29 -28.48 16.99
C ASP A 142 -2.13 -27.25 16.08
N ASP A 143 -3.16 -26.41 16.03
CA ASP A 143 -3.13 -25.15 15.28
C ASP A 143 -2.17 -24.14 15.90
N MET A 144 -2.16 -24.04 17.23
CA MET A 144 -1.21 -23.19 17.96
C MET A 144 0.23 -23.60 17.63
N THR A 145 0.54 -24.90 17.72
CA THR A 145 1.87 -25.43 17.42
C THR A 145 2.29 -25.14 15.98
N ALA A 146 1.42 -25.43 15.02
CA ALA A 146 1.70 -25.14 13.61
C ALA A 146 1.86 -23.64 13.31
N LEU A 147 1.11 -22.78 14.00
CA LEU A 147 1.23 -21.34 13.86
C LEU A 147 2.57 -20.85 14.44
N LYS A 148 2.99 -21.32 15.61
CA LYS A 148 4.31 -21.00 16.20
C LYS A 148 5.45 -21.32 15.23
N GLU A 149 5.46 -22.52 14.66
CA GLU A 149 6.45 -22.94 13.66
C GLU A 149 6.48 -21.98 12.47
N SER A 150 5.30 -21.60 11.98
CA SER A 150 5.16 -20.69 10.84
C SER A 150 5.67 -19.28 11.16
N LEU A 151 5.43 -18.79 12.38
CA LEU A 151 5.91 -17.49 12.84
C LEU A 151 7.43 -17.50 13.02
N GLN A 152 8.00 -18.54 13.62
CA GLN A 152 9.46 -18.71 13.76
C GLN A 152 10.14 -18.80 12.39
N MET A 153 9.55 -19.53 11.44
CA MET A 153 10.01 -19.53 10.05
C MET A 153 9.97 -18.11 9.46
N ALA A 154 8.90 -17.35 9.69
CA ALA A 154 8.80 -15.98 9.18
C ALA A 154 9.90 -15.06 9.75
N LEU A 155 10.27 -15.19 11.02
CA LEU A 155 11.39 -14.44 11.61
C LEU A 155 12.69 -14.73 10.85
N SER A 156 12.97 -15.99 10.50
CA SER A 156 14.18 -16.36 9.75
C SER A 156 14.23 -15.77 8.33
N LEU A 157 13.07 -15.40 7.78
CA LEU A 157 12.92 -14.84 6.43
C LEU A 157 12.90 -13.31 6.41
N LEU A 158 12.89 -12.62 7.55
CA LEU A 158 12.88 -11.17 7.61
C LEU A 158 14.29 -10.56 7.46
N PRO A 159 14.41 -9.30 7.02
CA PRO A 159 15.66 -8.56 7.12
C PRO A 159 16.14 -8.45 8.58
N ALA A 160 17.45 -8.54 8.82
CA ALA A 160 18.02 -8.47 10.16
C ALA A 160 17.83 -7.09 10.84
N ASP A 161 17.70 -6.03 10.03
CA ASP A 161 17.45 -4.65 10.46
C ASP A 161 15.95 -4.33 10.57
N ALA A 162 15.06 -5.24 10.17
CA ALA A 162 13.63 -5.07 10.31
C ALA A 162 13.23 -4.96 11.77
N LEU A 163 12.24 -4.11 12.04
CA LEU A 163 11.70 -3.92 13.37
C LEU A 163 10.56 -4.92 13.60
N VAL A 164 10.55 -5.60 14.73
CA VAL A 164 9.55 -6.62 15.05
C VAL A 164 8.85 -6.33 16.37
N GLY A 165 7.59 -6.75 16.46
CA GLY A 165 6.77 -6.66 17.66
C GLY A 165 5.81 -7.83 17.77
N LEU A 166 5.38 -8.16 19.00
CA LEU A 166 4.41 -9.22 19.26
C LEU A 166 3.27 -8.71 20.16
N ILE A 167 2.04 -8.95 19.72
CA ILE A 167 0.83 -8.81 20.52
C ILE A 167 0.12 -10.16 20.48
N THR A 168 -0.22 -10.71 21.64
CA THR A 168 -1.08 -11.90 21.72
C THR A 168 -2.43 -11.54 22.34
N PHE A 169 -3.49 -12.22 21.95
CA PHE A 169 -4.82 -11.92 22.47
C PHE A 169 -5.72 -13.14 22.53
N GLY A 170 -6.58 -13.14 23.55
CA GLY A 170 -7.74 -14.01 23.68
C GLY A 170 -8.86 -13.21 24.30
N ARG A 171 -9.19 -13.52 25.56
CA ARG A 171 -10.06 -12.67 26.38
C ARG A 171 -9.40 -11.33 26.73
N MET A 172 -8.10 -11.37 26.99
CA MET A 172 -7.27 -10.20 27.29
C MET A 172 -6.25 -9.98 26.18
N ILE A 173 -5.70 -8.78 26.10
CA ILE A 173 -4.74 -8.40 25.06
C ILE A 173 -3.39 -8.14 25.73
N HIS A 174 -2.35 -8.80 25.28
CA HIS A 174 -0.99 -8.73 25.81
C HIS A 174 -0.07 -8.09 24.79
N ILE A 175 0.52 -6.94 25.14
CA ILE A 175 1.60 -6.31 24.37
C ILE A 175 2.92 -6.71 25.00
N HIS A 176 3.76 -7.45 24.27
CA HIS A 176 5.00 -8.01 24.80
C HIS A 176 6.14 -7.01 24.72
N GLU A 177 6.89 -6.89 25.82
CA GLU A 177 8.16 -6.17 25.85
C GLU A 177 9.25 -7.11 25.36
N LEU A 178 9.95 -6.69 24.31
CA LEU A 178 11.00 -7.49 23.67
C LEU A 178 12.37 -7.13 24.25
N ASN A 179 13.30 -8.09 24.19
CA ASN A 179 14.67 -7.93 24.69
C ASN A 179 14.74 -7.63 26.22
N CYS A 180 13.87 -8.28 26.99
CA CYS A 180 13.91 -8.21 28.45
C CYS A 180 14.79 -9.35 29.00
N GLU A 181 15.90 -9.01 29.66
CA GLU A 181 16.80 -10.01 30.23
C GLU A 181 16.16 -10.70 31.45
N GLY A 182 16.22 -12.04 31.48
CA GLY A 182 15.86 -12.86 32.65
C GLY A 182 14.37 -13.05 32.95
N MET A 183 13.46 -12.27 32.34
CA MET A 183 12.01 -12.43 32.50
C MET A 183 11.22 -11.90 31.30
N THR A 184 10.12 -12.57 30.95
CA THR A 184 9.14 -12.09 29.95
C THR A 184 8.15 -11.11 30.60
N ARG A 185 8.02 -9.90 30.05
CA ARG A 185 7.06 -8.89 30.51
C ARG A 185 6.04 -8.57 29.43
N SER A 186 4.77 -8.43 29.81
CA SER A 186 3.71 -7.97 28.92
C SER A 186 2.76 -6.98 29.60
N TYR A 187 2.17 -6.09 28.82
CA TYR A 187 1.16 -5.14 29.26
C TYR A 187 -0.22 -5.65 28.87
N VAL A 188 -1.12 -5.73 29.85
CA VAL A 188 -2.43 -6.37 29.69
C VAL A 188 -3.55 -5.33 29.59
N PHE A 189 -4.30 -5.39 28.49
CA PHE A 189 -5.46 -4.55 28.22
C PHE A 189 -6.74 -5.40 28.26
N ARG A 190 -7.86 -4.77 28.64
CA ARG A 190 -9.17 -5.43 28.65
C ARG A 190 -9.72 -5.47 27.23
N GLY A 191 -10.05 -6.66 26.75
CA GLY A 191 -10.63 -6.84 25.41
C GLY A 191 -12.04 -6.26 25.21
N THR A 192 -12.73 -5.89 26.29
CA THR A 192 -14.10 -5.34 26.25
C THR A 192 -14.17 -3.85 25.92
N LYS A 193 -13.04 -3.15 25.83
CA LYS A 193 -12.97 -1.70 25.61
C LYS A 193 -12.17 -1.38 24.34
N ASP A 194 -12.55 -0.30 23.68
CA ASP A 194 -11.73 0.31 22.63
C ASP A 194 -10.72 1.29 23.26
N TYR A 195 -9.55 1.42 22.63
CA TYR A 195 -8.46 2.28 23.08
C TYR A 195 -7.99 3.16 21.93
N THR A 196 -8.00 4.47 22.14
CA THR A 196 -7.44 5.43 21.18
C THR A 196 -5.92 5.38 21.18
N ALA A 197 -5.27 5.82 20.10
CA ALA A 197 -3.81 5.88 20.01
C ALA A 197 -3.19 6.66 21.19
N LYS A 198 -3.81 7.78 21.60
CA LYS A 198 -3.37 8.56 22.76
C LYS A 198 -3.48 7.78 24.07
N GLN A 199 -4.56 7.03 24.28
CA GLN A 199 -4.69 6.19 25.48
C GLN A 199 -3.64 5.08 25.51
N VAL A 200 -3.37 4.45 24.36
CA VAL A 200 -2.28 3.46 24.24
C VAL A 200 -0.94 4.10 24.55
N GLN A 201 -0.67 5.30 24.00
CA GLN A 201 0.54 6.06 24.27
C GLN A 201 0.73 6.35 25.77
N ASP A 202 -0.31 6.87 26.43
CA ASP A 202 -0.27 7.27 27.84
C ASP A 202 -0.09 6.04 28.74
N MET A 203 -0.85 4.96 28.51
CA MET A 203 -0.80 3.74 29.33
C MET A 203 0.52 2.98 29.18
N LEU A 204 1.15 3.03 28.01
CA LEU A 204 2.44 2.39 27.75
C LEU A 204 3.64 3.30 28.06
N GLY A 205 3.40 4.55 28.46
CA GLY A 205 4.46 5.51 28.75
C GLY A 205 5.31 5.88 27.53
N LEU A 206 4.71 5.85 26.33
CA LEU A 206 5.39 6.10 25.05
C LEU A 206 5.64 7.59 24.76
N MET A 207 5.58 8.45 25.77
CA MET A 207 5.88 9.87 25.58
C MET A 207 7.29 10.01 25.01
N LYS A 208 7.41 10.72 23.88
CA LYS A 208 8.68 11.35 23.49
C LYS A 208 9.11 12.17 24.69
N GLN A 209 10.22 11.82 25.33
CA GLN A 209 10.92 12.80 26.16
C GLN A 209 11.29 13.95 25.22
N GLN A 210 10.40 14.93 25.06
CA GLN A 210 10.84 16.28 24.83
C GLN A 210 11.72 16.57 26.02
N SER A 211 13.03 16.57 25.79
CA SER A 211 13.99 17.11 26.72
C SER A 211 13.44 18.48 27.13
N ASN A 212 12.96 18.55 28.36
CA ASN A 212 12.66 19.80 29.05
C ASN A 212 14.01 20.46 29.36
N GLN A 213 14.76 20.83 28.31
CA GLN A 213 15.86 21.76 28.43
C GLN A 213 15.21 23.13 28.63
N ARG A 214 15.02 23.47 29.90
CA ARG A 214 14.92 24.88 30.31
C ARG A 214 16.12 25.60 29.68
N PRO A 215 15.92 26.68 28.90
CA PRO A 215 17.04 27.45 28.39
C PRO A 215 17.80 28.03 29.58
N LEU A 216 19.05 27.62 29.79
CA LEU A 216 19.99 28.40 30.57
C LEU A 216 20.33 29.66 29.75
N PRO A 217 20.38 30.85 30.36
CA PRO A 217 20.79 32.06 29.66
C PRO A 217 22.29 32.01 29.41
N GLY A 218 22.72 31.79 28.16
CA GLY A 218 24.14 31.64 27.81
C GLY A 218 24.47 32.02 26.36
N ASN A 219 25.09 33.20 26.22
CA ASN A 219 25.98 33.73 25.17
C ASN A 219 25.62 33.67 23.66
N PRO A 220 25.55 34.81 22.93
CA PRO A 220 25.12 34.87 21.52
C PRO A 220 26.12 34.46 20.40
N ASN A 221 27.27 33.85 20.68
CA ASN A 221 28.38 33.86 19.69
C ASN A 221 28.99 32.50 19.32
N ILE A 222 28.17 31.46 19.09
CA ILE A 222 28.65 30.21 18.46
C ILE A 222 27.70 29.80 17.32
N PRO A 223 28.19 29.63 16.07
CA PRO A 223 27.38 29.08 14.99
C PRO A 223 27.02 27.62 15.31
N GLN A 224 25.75 27.36 15.64
CA GLN A 224 25.23 26.00 15.80
C GLN A 224 25.12 25.34 14.42
N GLN A 225 26.05 24.44 14.10
CA GLN A 225 25.78 23.37 13.14
C GLN A 225 24.74 22.43 13.77
N GLN A 226 23.46 22.61 13.40
CA GLN A 226 22.42 21.62 13.68
C GLN A 226 22.65 20.38 12.81
N GLN A 227 23.56 19.51 13.24
CA GLN A 227 23.46 18.09 12.90
C GLN A 227 22.30 17.53 13.73
N GLN A 228 21.10 17.47 13.14
CA GLN A 228 20.06 16.55 13.60
C GLN A 228 20.59 15.13 13.39
N GLN A 229 21.30 14.59 14.38
CA GLN A 229 21.49 13.14 14.45
C GLN A 229 20.11 12.52 14.71
N PRO A 230 19.64 11.57 13.87
CA PRO A 230 18.43 10.85 14.18
C PRO A 230 18.70 9.96 15.40
N THR A 231 18.26 10.40 16.57
CA THR A 231 18.24 9.55 17.76
C THR A 231 17.20 8.45 17.52
N ASN A 232 17.65 7.27 17.11
CA ASN A 232 16.83 6.06 16.99
C ASN A 232 16.37 5.63 18.39
N PHE A 233 15.25 6.16 18.86
CA PHE A 233 14.57 5.65 20.05
C PHE A 233 13.77 4.41 19.65
N PHE A 234 14.38 3.23 19.74
CA PHE A 234 13.62 1.98 19.62
C PHE A 234 12.71 1.84 20.83
N SER A 235 11.41 1.65 20.59
CA SER A 235 10.46 1.35 21.65
C SER A 235 10.74 -0.05 22.19
N LYS A 236 10.64 -0.26 23.51
CA LYS A 236 10.77 -1.59 24.12
C LYS A 236 9.77 -2.64 23.61
N PHE A 237 8.72 -2.21 22.91
CA PHE A 237 7.74 -3.09 22.26
C PHE A 237 8.07 -3.41 20.79
N ILE A 238 8.95 -2.62 20.16
CA ILE A 238 9.31 -2.73 18.74
C ILE A 238 10.83 -2.63 18.63
N GLN A 239 11.50 -3.77 18.48
CA GLN A 239 12.96 -3.90 18.49
C GLN A 239 13.48 -4.38 17.14
N PRO A 240 14.74 -4.05 16.75
CA PRO A 240 15.39 -4.68 15.61
C PRO A 240 15.46 -6.19 15.79
N LEU A 241 15.13 -6.96 14.75
CA LEU A 241 15.15 -8.42 14.80
C LEU A 241 16.51 -8.95 15.26
N SER A 242 17.60 -8.41 14.71
CA SER A 242 18.97 -8.74 15.11
C SER A 242 19.27 -8.59 16.61
N ALA A 243 18.50 -7.77 17.34
CA ALA A 243 18.67 -7.56 18.78
C ALA A 243 17.78 -8.48 19.63
N CYS A 244 16.69 -9.02 19.09
CA CYS A 244 15.70 -9.78 19.87
C CYS A 244 15.32 -11.15 19.28
N ASP A 245 15.98 -11.61 18.21
CA ASP A 245 15.63 -12.83 17.46
C ASP A 245 15.48 -14.07 18.37
N MET A 246 16.51 -14.37 19.18
CA MET A 246 16.47 -15.48 20.14
C MET A 246 15.32 -15.33 21.14
N SER A 247 15.23 -14.17 21.80
CA SER A 247 14.19 -13.92 22.80
C SER A 247 12.78 -14.01 22.24
N LEU A 248 12.57 -13.59 20.99
CA LEU A 248 11.28 -13.64 20.32
C LEU A 248 10.95 -15.06 19.86
N THR A 249 11.94 -15.81 19.38
CA THR A 249 11.79 -17.23 19.01
C THR A 249 11.40 -18.08 20.21
N ASP A 250 12.04 -17.88 21.36
CA ASP A 250 11.72 -18.54 22.62
C ASP A 250 10.31 -18.16 23.09
N LEU A 251 10.00 -16.85 23.09
CA LEU A 251 8.67 -16.35 23.45
C LEU A 251 7.56 -16.95 22.58
N LEU A 252 7.79 -17.10 21.28
CA LEU A 252 6.85 -17.76 20.36
C LEU A 252 6.70 -19.25 20.70
N GLY A 253 7.80 -19.95 20.98
CA GLY A 253 7.78 -21.37 21.38
C GLY A 253 6.97 -21.61 22.65
N GLU A 254 7.07 -20.69 23.61
CA GLU A 254 6.41 -20.76 24.90
C GLU A 254 4.93 -20.34 24.89
N LEU A 255 4.40 -19.77 23.80
CA LEU A 255 3.00 -19.33 23.74
C LEU A 255 2.03 -20.45 24.12
N GLN A 256 1.03 -20.15 24.94
CA GLN A 256 0.02 -21.12 25.35
C GLN A 256 -1.36 -20.66 24.88
N ARG A 257 -2.33 -21.57 24.94
CA ARG A 257 -3.74 -21.22 24.74
C ARG A 257 -4.19 -20.15 25.74
N ASP A 258 -5.22 -19.41 25.37
CA ASP A 258 -5.89 -18.49 26.28
C ASP A 258 -6.29 -19.25 27.57
N PRO A 259 -5.86 -18.80 28.76
CA PRO A 259 -5.99 -19.58 29.99
C PRO A 259 -7.43 -19.64 30.52
N TRP A 260 -8.36 -18.92 29.89
CA TRP A 260 -9.74 -18.84 30.35
C TRP A 260 -10.55 -20.04 29.87
N PRO A 261 -11.21 -20.80 30.78
CA PRO A 261 -11.98 -21.96 30.38
C PRO A 261 -13.20 -21.56 29.56
N VAL A 262 -13.48 -22.32 28.51
CA VAL A 262 -14.68 -22.17 27.68
C VAL A 262 -15.78 -23.07 28.22
N GLN A 263 -16.91 -22.48 28.61
CA GLN A 263 -18.05 -23.23 29.13
C GLN A 263 -18.71 -24.07 28.02
N GLN A 264 -19.35 -25.18 28.41
CA GLN A 264 -20.10 -26.00 27.48
C GLN A 264 -21.18 -25.17 26.76
N GLY A 265 -21.31 -25.36 25.45
CA GLY A 265 -22.26 -24.61 24.64
C GLY A 265 -21.83 -23.17 24.34
N LYS A 266 -20.60 -22.77 24.71
CA LYS A 266 -20.06 -21.44 24.43
C LYS A 266 -18.82 -21.46 23.54
N ARG A 267 -18.58 -20.34 22.87
CA ARG A 267 -17.35 -20.00 22.16
C ARG A 267 -16.35 -19.36 23.13
N ALA A 268 -15.06 -19.43 22.80
CA ALA A 268 -14.05 -18.65 23.49
C ALA A 268 -14.32 -17.14 23.36
N LEU A 269 -13.95 -16.37 24.38
CA LEU A 269 -14.04 -14.91 24.37
C LEU A 269 -12.84 -14.35 23.60
N ARG A 270 -13.07 -13.86 22.38
CA ARG A 270 -12.04 -13.39 21.46
C ARG A 270 -12.19 -11.90 21.22
N SER A 271 -11.14 -11.13 21.53
CA SER A 271 -11.16 -9.67 21.49
C SER A 271 -10.40 -9.08 20.29
N THR A 272 -10.62 -9.65 19.11
CA THR A 272 -9.91 -9.32 17.85
C THR A 272 -9.94 -7.83 17.54
N GLY A 273 -11.12 -7.20 17.64
CA GLY A 273 -11.28 -5.80 17.27
C GLY A 273 -10.51 -4.84 18.17
N ALA A 274 -10.53 -5.09 19.49
CA ALA A 274 -9.74 -4.31 20.43
C ALA A 274 -8.23 -4.55 20.26
N ALA A 275 -7.80 -5.79 20.00
CA ALA A 275 -6.40 -6.12 19.74
C ALA A 275 -5.86 -5.37 18.51
N LEU A 276 -6.63 -5.38 17.41
CA LEU A 276 -6.28 -4.66 16.19
C LEU A 276 -6.26 -3.13 16.40
N SER A 277 -7.22 -2.58 17.16
CA SER A 277 -7.26 -1.15 17.48
C SER A 277 -6.02 -0.70 18.25
N ILE A 278 -5.59 -1.49 19.25
CA ILE A 278 -4.37 -1.26 20.03
C ILE A 278 -3.13 -1.32 19.13
N ALA A 279 -3.02 -2.35 18.27
CA ALA A 279 -1.89 -2.50 17.37
C ALA A 279 -1.73 -1.31 16.41
N ILE A 280 -2.84 -0.87 15.82
CA ILE A 280 -2.85 0.33 14.98
C ILE A 280 -2.48 1.56 15.81
N GLY A 281 -3.04 1.73 17.01
CA GLY A 281 -2.71 2.85 17.90
C GLY A 281 -1.24 2.89 18.33
N LEU A 282 -0.63 1.72 18.56
CA LEU A 282 0.78 1.58 18.90
C LEU A 282 1.67 2.06 17.75
N LEU A 283 1.43 1.57 16.53
CA LEU A 283 2.21 1.96 15.35
C LEU A 283 1.93 3.40 14.90
N GLU A 284 0.70 3.89 15.05
CA GLU A 284 0.32 5.29 14.82
C GLU A 284 1.12 6.24 15.71
N THR A 285 1.43 5.83 16.94
CA THR A 285 2.23 6.61 17.90
C THR A 285 3.73 6.53 17.60
N LEU A 286 4.23 5.34 17.30
CA LEU A 286 5.67 5.07 17.20
C LEU A 286 6.25 5.30 15.80
N TYR A 287 5.55 4.83 14.77
CA TYR A 287 6.04 4.79 13.38
C TYR A 287 5.00 5.31 12.37
N PRO A 288 4.46 6.53 12.53
CA PRO A 288 3.53 7.08 11.55
C PRO A 288 4.23 7.34 10.20
N ASN A 289 3.51 7.12 9.10
CA ASN A 289 3.99 7.33 7.72
C ASN A 289 5.26 6.55 7.35
N THR A 290 5.48 5.42 8.01
CA THR A 290 6.58 4.49 7.76
C THR A 290 5.99 3.13 7.37
N GLY A 291 6.67 2.39 6.50
CA GLY A 291 6.27 1.05 6.13
C GLY A 291 6.16 0.12 7.34
N ALA A 292 4.94 -0.28 7.66
CA ALA A 292 4.66 -1.21 8.74
C ALA A 292 3.59 -2.21 8.31
N ARG A 293 3.69 -3.43 8.82
CA ARG A 293 2.83 -4.56 8.48
C ARG A 293 2.32 -5.24 9.74
N ILE A 294 1.03 -5.07 10.00
CA ILE A 294 0.29 -5.75 11.06
C ILE A 294 -0.20 -7.08 10.48
N MET A 295 0.28 -8.19 11.02
CA MET A 295 -0.12 -9.54 10.61
C MET A 295 -1.06 -10.12 11.67
N LEU A 296 -2.37 -10.12 11.38
CA LEU A 296 -3.38 -10.62 12.30
C LEU A 296 -3.70 -12.10 11.99
N PHE A 297 -3.40 -12.99 12.92
CA PHE A 297 -3.71 -14.41 12.87
C PHE A 297 -4.93 -14.68 13.75
N ILE A 298 -6.01 -15.19 13.15
CA ILE A 298 -7.28 -15.48 13.83
C ILE A 298 -7.74 -16.91 13.55
N ALA A 299 -8.20 -17.57 14.59
CA ALA A 299 -8.76 -18.93 14.55
C ALA A 299 -10.27 -18.98 14.85
N GLY A 300 -10.97 -17.85 14.69
CA GLY A 300 -12.39 -17.76 15.03
C GLY A 300 -12.91 -16.32 14.99
N PRO A 301 -14.24 -16.13 15.13
CA PRO A 301 -14.86 -14.82 15.11
C PRO A 301 -14.57 -14.01 16.39
N CYS A 302 -14.53 -12.68 16.26
CA CYS A 302 -14.53 -11.80 17.44
C CYS A 302 -15.85 -11.97 18.21
N THR A 303 -15.78 -12.38 19.48
CA THR A 303 -16.95 -12.67 20.34
C THR A 303 -17.09 -11.71 21.51
N GLN A 304 -16.14 -10.79 21.68
CA GLN A 304 -16.15 -9.82 22.77
C GLN A 304 -15.60 -8.47 22.33
N GLY A 305 -16.19 -7.40 22.88
CA GLY A 305 -15.69 -6.05 22.72
C GLY A 305 -16.07 -5.38 21.40
N PRO A 306 -15.39 -4.28 21.05
CA PRO A 306 -15.54 -3.60 19.76
C PRO A 306 -15.27 -4.55 18.58
N GLY A 307 -16.07 -4.45 17.52
CA GLY A 307 -15.92 -5.31 16.35
C GLY A 307 -16.39 -6.75 16.55
N ILE A 308 -17.27 -7.00 17.53
CA ILE A 308 -17.93 -8.30 17.74
C ILE A 308 -18.69 -8.75 16.49
N ILE A 309 -18.53 -10.03 16.11
CA ILE A 309 -19.15 -10.65 14.93
C ILE A 309 -20.37 -11.50 15.34
N ILE A 310 -20.25 -12.20 16.46
CA ILE A 310 -21.25 -13.09 17.04
C ILE A 310 -21.07 -13.11 18.56
N ASP A 311 -22.08 -13.44 19.34
CA ASP A 311 -21.91 -13.66 20.78
C ASP A 311 -21.32 -15.05 21.09
N GLU A 312 -21.06 -15.27 22.39
CA GLU A 312 -20.44 -16.50 22.87
C GLU A 312 -21.35 -17.73 22.77
N GLU A 313 -22.65 -17.61 22.55
CA GLU A 313 -23.58 -18.75 22.62
C GLU A 313 -23.55 -19.58 21.32
N LEU A 314 -23.14 -20.86 21.37
CA LEU A 314 -23.02 -21.71 20.18
C LEU A 314 -24.37 -21.96 19.47
N LYS A 315 -25.48 -21.90 20.21
CA LYS A 315 -26.83 -21.99 19.63
C LYS A 315 -27.14 -20.88 18.63
N HIS A 316 -26.46 -19.73 18.74
CA HIS A 316 -26.58 -18.66 17.76
C HIS A 316 -25.58 -18.93 16.64
N THR A 317 -26.07 -19.09 15.42
CA THR A 317 -25.24 -19.30 14.24
C THR A 317 -24.59 -18.00 13.79
N ILE A 318 -23.39 -18.09 13.19
CA ILE A 318 -22.75 -16.94 12.56
C ILE A 318 -23.58 -16.56 11.32
N ARG A 319 -23.78 -15.26 11.09
CA ARG A 319 -24.64 -14.77 10.00
C ARG A 319 -24.27 -15.38 8.63
N SER A 320 -25.29 -15.73 7.86
CA SER A 320 -25.21 -16.20 6.48
C SER A 320 -25.60 -15.10 5.48
N HIS A 321 -25.43 -15.34 4.18
CA HIS A 321 -25.96 -14.43 3.14
C HIS A 321 -27.48 -14.27 3.23
N HIS A 322 -28.20 -15.32 3.62
CA HIS A 322 -29.65 -15.28 3.80
C HIS A 322 -30.05 -14.38 4.98
N ASP A 323 -29.32 -14.44 6.09
CA ASP A 323 -29.54 -13.56 7.23
C ASP A 323 -29.28 -12.10 6.85
N ILE A 324 -28.24 -11.85 6.05
CA ILE A 324 -27.91 -10.50 5.57
C ILE A 324 -29.02 -9.95 4.67
N GLU A 325 -29.52 -10.76 3.73
CA GLU A 325 -30.60 -10.39 2.83
C GLU A 325 -31.90 -10.06 3.59
N LYS A 326 -32.19 -10.82 4.66
CA LYS A 326 -33.35 -10.59 5.54
C LYS A 326 -33.13 -9.55 6.64
N ASP A 327 -31.99 -8.86 6.65
CA ASP A 327 -31.55 -7.93 7.70
C ASP A 327 -31.53 -8.54 9.13
N ASN A 328 -31.34 -9.86 9.22
CA ASN A 328 -31.22 -10.64 10.45
C ASN A 328 -29.76 -10.80 10.92
N ALA A 329 -28.91 -9.80 10.67
CA ALA A 329 -27.49 -9.82 10.99
C ALA A 329 -27.14 -8.77 12.07
N LYS A 330 -27.55 -9.04 13.31
CA LYS A 330 -27.49 -8.11 14.46
C LYS A 330 -26.18 -7.33 14.63
N TYR A 331 -25.03 -7.99 14.48
CA TYR A 331 -23.72 -7.39 14.77
C TYR A 331 -23.04 -6.74 13.55
N MET A 332 -23.40 -7.18 12.34
CA MET A 332 -22.64 -6.93 11.11
C MET A 332 -22.41 -5.44 10.82
N LYS A 333 -23.48 -4.62 10.80
CA LYS A 333 -23.37 -3.19 10.43
C LYS A 333 -22.45 -2.40 11.38
N LYS A 334 -22.52 -2.69 12.69
CA LYS A 334 -21.68 -2.03 13.70
C LYS A 334 -20.23 -2.48 13.59
N ALA A 335 -19.99 -3.77 13.35
CA ALA A 335 -18.66 -4.32 13.19
C ALA A 335 -17.97 -3.82 11.90
N ILE A 336 -18.68 -3.78 10.77
CA ILE A 336 -18.18 -3.18 9.51
C ILE A 336 -17.69 -1.75 9.77
N LYS A 337 -18.54 -0.90 10.38
CA LYS A 337 -18.19 0.49 10.66
C LYS A 337 -16.94 0.61 11.54
N PHE A 338 -16.80 -0.29 12.52
CA PHE A 338 -15.65 -0.32 13.41
C PHE A 338 -14.36 -0.68 12.66
N TYR A 339 -14.33 -1.78 11.91
CA TYR A 339 -13.13 -2.20 11.17
C TYR A 339 -12.80 -1.28 10.00
N GLU A 340 -13.81 -0.68 9.35
CA GLU A 340 -13.59 0.36 8.34
C GLU A 340 -12.91 1.61 8.94
N ALA A 341 -13.27 2.02 10.16
CA ALA A 341 -12.60 3.11 10.86
C ALA A 341 -11.13 2.76 11.18
N LEU A 342 -10.86 1.52 11.61
CA LEU A 342 -9.50 1.03 11.83
C LEU A 342 -8.69 0.99 10.53
N ALA A 343 -9.29 0.51 9.44
CA ALA A 343 -8.67 0.45 8.12
C ALA A 343 -8.26 1.85 7.63
N ASN A 344 -9.13 2.85 7.81
CA ASN A 344 -8.81 4.23 7.48
C ASN A 344 -7.64 4.77 8.31
N ARG A 345 -7.61 4.52 9.63
CA ARG A 345 -6.49 4.93 10.51
C ARG A 345 -5.16 4.31 10.07
N ALA A 346 -5.15 3.00 9.79
CA ALA A 346 -3.97 2.31 9.28
C ALA A 346 -3.52 2.87 7.92
N ALA A 347 -4.47 3.07 7.00
CA ALA A 347 -4.17 3.54 5.65
C ALA A 347 -3.62 4.99 5.66
N VAL A 348 -4.20 5.88 6.46
CA VAL A 348 -3.69 7.26 6.63
C VAL A 348 -2.24 7.25 7.10
N ASN A 349 -1.89 6.37 8.04
CA ASN A 349 -0.53 6.23 8.56
C ASN A 349 0.41 5.40 7.67
N GLY A 350 -0.08 4.86 6.54
CA GLY A 350 0.74 4.06 5.62
C GLY A 350 1.04 2.64 6.12
N HIS A 351 0.24 2.12 7.05
CA HIS A 351 0.40 0.77 7.60
C HIS A 351 -0.46 -0.25 6.86
N VAL A 352 0.07 -1.47 6.74
CA VAL A 352 -0.58 -2.63 6.10
C VAL A 352 -1.23 -3.49 7.18
N VAL A 353 -2.45 -3.98 6.94
CA VAL A 353 -3.12 -4.96 7.80
C VAL A 353 -3.41 -6.22 7.00
N ASP A 354 -2.75 -7.31 7.34
CA ASP A 354 -3.06 -8.65 6.82
C ASP A 354 -4.04 -9.38 7.74
N LEU A 355 -4.84 -10.25 7.14
CA LEU A 355 -5.77 -11.15 7.82
C LEU A 355 -5.44 -12.59 7.44
N TYR A 356 -4.87 -13.35 8.37
CA TYR A 356 -4.63 -14.79 8.26
C TYR A 356 -5.68 -15.52 9.10
N SER A 357 -6.71 -16.01 8.43
CA SER A 357 -7.89 -16.63 9.05
C SER A 357 -7.88 -18.13 8.83
N SER A 358 -7.75 -18.91 9.91
CA SER A 358 -7.78 -20.37 9.85
C SER A 358 -8.75 -20.94 10.87
N ALA A 359 -9.95 -21.32 10.44
CA ALA A 359 -10.97 -21.91 11.30
C ALA A 359 -12.00 -22.70 10.48
N LEU A 360 -12.62 -23.70 11.09
CA LEU A 360 -13.68 -24.50 10.46
C LEU A 360 -15.00 -23.74 10.22
N ASP A 361 -15.22 -22.65 10.95
CA ASP A 361 -16.39 -21.77 10.81
C ASP A 361 -15.92 -20.34 10.46
N GLN A 362 -16.85 -19.46 10.10
CA GLN A 362 -16.55 -18.09 9.68
C GLN A 362 -15.87 -17.28 10.78
N THR A 363 -14.83 -16.51 10.43
CA THR A 363 -14.06 -15.68 11.36
C THR A 363 -14.43 -14.19 11.35
N GLY A 364 -15.35 -13.77 10.47
CA GLY A 364 -15.75 -12.36 10.34
C GLY A 364 -14.94 -11.56 9.30
N LEU A 365 -14.34 -12.22 8.30
CA LEU A 365 -13.64 -11.52 7.21
C LEU A 365 -14.53 -10.52 6.46
N HIS A 366 -15.85 -10.75 6.40
CA HIS A 366 -16.79 -9.84 5.75
C HIS A 366 -16.80 -8.45 6.40
N GLU A 367 -16.72 -8.38 7.73
CA GLU A 367 -16.62 -7.15 8.51
C GLU A 367 -15.23 -6.53 8.43
N MET A 368 -14.20 -7.36 8.41
CA MET A 368 -12.78 -6.94 8.44
C MET A 368 -12.20 -6.61 7.07
N LYS A 369 -12.91 -6.89 5.96
CA LYS A 369 -12.40 -6.75 4.59
C LYS A 369 -11.80 -5.38 4.25
N TYR A 370 -12.27 -4.32 4.89
CA TYR A 370 -11.76 -2.98 4.67
C TYR A 370 -10.29 -2.85 5.09
N CYS A 371 -9.85 -3.59 6.11
CA CYS A 371 -8.47 -3.56 6.58
C CYS A 371 -7.50 -3.94 5.46
N THR A 372 -7.74 -5.03 4.74
CA THR A 372 -6.90 -5.45 3.61
C THR A 372 -7.16 -4.60 2.37
N ASN A 373 -8.42 -4.28 2.09
CA ASN A 373 -8.81 -3.54 0.89
C ASN A 373 -8.24 -2.13 0.87
N TYR A 374 -8.20 -1.42 2.00
CA TYR A 374 -7.70 -0.04 2.03
C TYR A 374 -6.18 0.01 2.13
N THR A 375 -5.56 -0.97 2.79
CA THR A 375 -4.12 -0.94 3.03
C THR A 375 -3.30 -1.75 2.02
N GLY A 376 -3.92 -2.57 1.17
CA GLY A 376 -3.19 -3.52 0.33
C GLY A 376 -2.59 -4.69 1.12
N GLY A 377 -3.22 -5.06 2.24
CA GLY A 377 -2.82 -6.26 3.00
C GLY A 377 -3.34 -7.54 2.37
N HIS A 378 -2.78 -8.67 2.78
CA HIS A 378 -3.23 -9.99 2.34
C HIS A 378 -4.44 -10.45 3.14
N MET A 379 -5.36 -11.13 2.47
CA MET A 379 -6.44 -11.88 3.11
C MET A 379 -6.25 -13.35 2.76
N VAL A 380 -5.90 -14.17 3.76
CA VAL A 380 -5.71 -15.61 3.62
C VAL A 380 -6.78 -16.31 4.44
N MET A 381 -7.49 -17.25 3.83
CA MET A 381 -8.51 -18.07 4.46
C MET A 381 -8.10 -19.54 4.33
N GLY A 382 -8.25 -20.29 5.42
CA GLY A 382 -8.10 -21.74 5.45
C GLY A 382 -8.90 -22.34 6.60
N ASP A 383 -8.86 -23.66 6.70
CA ASP A 383 -9.60 -24.41 7.72
C ASP A 383 -8.79 -24.54 9.03
N SER A 384 -7.46 -24.55 8.92
CA SER A 384 -6.51 -24.79 10.00
C SER A 384 -5.13 -24.23 9.64
N PHE A 385 -4.39 -23.74 10.65
CA PHE A 385 -3.00 -23.33 10.51
C PHE A 385 -2.06 -24.52 10.29
N ASN A 386 -2.46 -25.71 10.74
CA ASN A 386 -1.75 -26.96 10.51
C ASN A 386 -2.01 -27.57 9.12
N THR A 387 -1.99 -26.74 8.08
CA THR A 387 -2.14 -27.18 6.69
C THR A 387 -0.95 -26.75 5.84
N SER A 388 -0.57 -27.57 4.87
CA SER A 388 0.46 -27.21 3.88
C SER A 388 0.05 -25.96 3.10
N LEU A 389 -1.25 -25.78 2.85
CA LEU A 389 -1.81 -24.60 2.19
C LEU A 389 -1.47 -23.32 2.96
N PHE A 390 -1.74 -23.27 4.27
CA PHE A 390 -1.39 -22.10 5.08
C PHE A 390 0.12 -21.88 5.13
N LYS A 391 0.89 -22.92 5.51
CA LYS A 391 2.35 -22.81 5.69
C LYS A 391 3.04 -22.29 4.42
N GLN A 392 2.72 -22.84 3.25
CA GLN A 392 3.29 -22.39 1.98
C GLN A 392 2.80 -21.00 1.55
N THR A 393 1.53 -20.67 1.81
CA THR A 393 0.98 -19.35 1.46
C THR A 393 1.62 -18.26 2.31
N PHE A 394 1.80 -18.50 3.61
CA PHE A 394 2.43 -17.56 4.51
C PHE A 394 3.92 -17.35 4.18
N GLN A 395 4.64 -18.42 3.83
CA GLN A 395 6.03 -18.31 3.38
C GLN A 395 6.18 -17.40 2.15
N LYS A 396 5.24 -17.47 1.19
CA LYS A 396 5.28 -16.66 -0.04
C LYS A 396 5.16 -15.15 0.21
N VAL A 397 4.66 -14.73 1.37
CA VAL A 397 4.59 -13.32 1.76
C VAL A 397 5.99 -12.69 1.81
N PHE A 398 6.99 -13.48 2.19
CA PHE A 398 8.39 -13.09 2.30
C PHE A 398 9.21 -13.45 1.05
N ALA A 399 8.54 -13.76 -0.06
CA ALA A 399 9.22 -14.13 -1.29
C ALA A 399 10.14 -13.01 -1.79
N LYS A 400 11.33 -13.43 -2.22
CA LYS A 400 12.32 -12.58 -2.87
C LYS A 400 12.28 -12.75 -4.38
N ASP A 401 12.82 -11.78 -5.10
CA ASP A 401 12.99 -11.85 -6.54
C ASP A 401 14.35 -12.47 -6.93
N ASN A 402 14.67 -12.45 -8.22
CA ASN A 402 15.93 -12.99 -8.75
C ASN A 402 17.17 -12.18 -8.32
N LYS A 403 16.98 -10.97 -7.77
CA LYS A 403 18.02 -10.12 -7.20
C LYS A 403 18.14 -10.30 -5.68
N ASN A 404 17.42 -11.26 -5.11
CA ASN A 404 17.33 -11.51 -3.67
C ASN A 404 16.73 -10.31 -2.89
N GLU A 405 15.90 -9.48 -3.56
CA GLU A 405 15.17 -8.37 -2.95
C GLU A 405 13.73 -8.81 -2.62
N TYR A 406 13.16 -8.31 -1.52
CA TYR A 406 11.78 -8.63 -1.17
C TYR A 406 10.79 -8.08 -2.20
N ARG A 407 9.79 -8.89 -2.56
CA ARG A 407 8.72 -8.47 -3.48
C ARG A 407 7.74 -7.49 -2.82
N MET A 408 7.58 -7.52 -1.51
CA MET A 408 6.75 -6.55 -0.80
C MET A 408 7.42 -5.18 -0.74
N ASN A 409 6.62 -4.13 -0.76
CA ASN A 409 7.07 -2.74 -0.68
C ASN A 409 5.99 -1.91 0.04
N PHE A 410 6.36 -0.75 0.58
CA PHE A 410 5.49 -0.03 1.51
C PHE A 410 5.23 1.43 1.14
N GLY A 411 4.14 1.97 1.69
CA GLY A 411 3.85 3.41 1.73
C GLY A 411 3.81 4.07 0.36
N ALA A 412 3.33 3.36 -0.66
CA ALA A 412 3.34 3.87 -2.02
C ALA A 412 2.35 5.01 -2.22
N THR A 413 2.74 5.99 -3.01
CA THR A 413 1.89 7.07 -3.52
C THR A 413 1.91 7.01 -5.03
N ILE A 414 0.75 6.84 -5.64
CA ILE A 414 0.57 6.80 -7.09
C ILE A 414 -0.12 8.10 -7.50
N GLU A 415 0.62 8.98 -8.16
CA GLU A 415 0.10 10.20 -8.79
C GLU A 415 -0.07 9.97 -10.28
N VAL A 416 -1.20 10.40 -10.84
CA VAL A 416 -1.49 10.30 -12.27
C VAL A 416 -1.62 11.69 -12.88
N LYS A 417 -0.83 11.92 -13.93
CA LYS A 417 -0.85 13.12 -14.77
C LYS A 417 -1.38 12.76 -16.14
N THR A 418 -2.19 13.64 -16.72
CA THR A 418 -2.84 13.40 -18.02
C THR A 418 -2.72 14.64 -18.90
N SER A 419 -2.86 14.45 -20.22
CA SER A 419 -3.07 15.58 -21.14
C SER A 419 -4.32 16.38 -20.75
N ARG A 420 -4.41 17.65 -21.16
CA ARG A 420 -5.49 18.57 -20.77
C ARG A 420 -6.88 18.10 -21.21
N GLU A 421 -6.93 17.32 -22.27
CA GLU A 421 -8.15 16.78 -22.88
C GLU A 421 -8.71 15.56 -22.13
N LEU A 422 -7.95 15.03 -21.16
CA LEU A 422 -8.27 13.83 -20.41
C LEU A 422 -8.27 14.11 -18.90
N LYS A 423 -9.39 13.83 -18.25
CA LYS A 423 -9.54 13.90 -16.79
C LYS A 423 -9.65 12.52 -16.16
N ILE A 424 -9.40 12.44 -14.86
CA ILE A 424 -9.42 11.24 -14.04
C ILE A 424 -10.74 11.20 -13.28
N CYS A 425 -11.52 10.13 -13.45
CA CYS A 425 -12.76 9.92 -12.70
C CYS A 425 -12.50 9.27 -11.34
N GLY A 426 -11.47 8.42 -11.25
CA GLY A 426 -11.09 7.75 -10.02
C GLY A 426 -10.40 6.43 -10.26
N ALA A 427 -10.17 5.69 -9.18
CA ALA A 427 -9.53 4.37 -9.23
C ALA A 427 -10.31 3.31 -8.46
N ILE A 428 -10.23 2.06 -8.92
CA ILE A 428 -10.70 0.87 -8.20
C ILE A 428 -9.52 -0.05 -7.97
N GLY A 429 -9.31 -0.47 -6.73
CA GLY A 429 -8.26 -1.38 -6.29
C GLY A 429 -7.89 -1.09 -4.84
N SER A 430 -6.83 -1.73 -4.35
CA SER A 430 -6.41 -1.57 -2.97
C SER A 430 -5.66 -0.25 -2.75
N CYS A 431 -6.41 0.84 -2.59
CA CYS A 431 -5.87 2.17 -2.45
C CYS A 431 -6.84 3.09 -1.68
N VAL A 432 -6.31 4.17 -1.11
CA VAL A 432 -7.09 5.25 -0.50
C VAL A 432 -6.77 6.59 -1.16
N SER A 433 -7.78 7.45 -1.27
CA SER A 433 -7.63 8.78 -1.86
C SER A 433 -6.73 9.67 -0.99
N LEU A 434 -5.81 10.40 -1.62
CA LEU A 434 -5.05 11.48 -0.97
C LEU A 434 -5.79 12.83 -1.00
N ALA A 435 -7.02 12.86 -1.52
CA ALA A 435 -7.84 14.07 -1.67
C ALA A 435 -7.09 15.24 -2.35
N GLN A 436 -6.18 14.92 -3.27
CA GLN A 436 -5.37 15.89 -3.98
C GLN A 436 -6.20 16.52 -5.10
N ARG A 437 -6.50 17.80 -4.96
CA ARG A 437 -7.17 18.57 -6.01
C ARG A 437 -6.17 18.95 -7.11
N ALA A 438 -6.50 18.61 -8.35
CA ALA A 438 -5.70 18.96 -9.51
C ALA A 438 -6.60 19.26 -10.72
N ALA A 439 -6.06 20.00 -11.70
CA ALA A 439 -6.80 20.40 -12.89
C ALA A 439 -7.29 19.21 -13.75
N ASN A 440 -6.64 18.05 -13.61
CA ASN A 440 -6.99 16.84 -14.32
C ASN A 440 -7.95 15.91 -13.54
N VAL A 441 -8.55 16.35 -12.44
CA VAL A 441 -9.58 15.58 -11.72
C VAL A 441 -10.95 15.88 -12.34
N SER A 442 -11.72 14.83 -12.64
CA SER A 442 -13.10 14.93 -13.13
C SER A 442 -14.07 15.26 -11.99
N GLU A 443 -15.18 15.90 -12.37
CA GLU A 443 -16.34 16.05 -11.50
C GLU A 443 -17.15 14.75 -11.41
N THR A 444 -17.02 13.89 -12.42
CA THR A 444 -17.61 12.55 -12.42
C THR A 444 -16.71 11.61 -11.61
N GLU A 445 -17.17 11.13 -10.46
CA GLU A 445 -16.41 10.23 -9.61
C GLU A 445 -16.74 8.75 -9.88
N LEU A 446 -15.70 7.91 -9.99
CA LEU A 446 -15.83 6.45 -10.12
C LEU A 446 -14.84 5.75 -9.19
N GLY A 447 -15.34 4.96 -8.24
CA GLY A 447 -14.51 4.30 -7.23
C GLY A 447 -13.95 5.33 -6.24
N MET A 448 -12.65 5.24 -5.94
CA MET A 448 -11.92 6.24 -5.17
C MET A 448 -11.63 7.48 -6.04
N GLY A 449 -12.66 8.30 -6.24
CA GLY A 449 -12.63 9.52 -7.06
C GLY A 449 -12.14 10.79 -6.33
N GLY A 450 -12.38 11.94 -6.95
CA GLY A 450 -12.10 13.26 -6.36
C GLY A 450 -10.61 13.59 -6.16
N THR A 451 -9.71 12.82 -6.77
CA THR A 451 -8.25 12.94 -6.62
C THR A 451 -7.54 12.50 -7.90
N ASN A 452 -6.30 12.94 -8.09
CA ASN A 452 -5.37 12.37 -9.07
C ASN A 452 -4.25 11.55 -8.42
N ALA A 453 -4.30 11.39 -7.09
CA ALA A 453 -3.29 10.68 -6.32
C ALA A 453 -3.90 9.78 -5.25
N TRP A 454 -3.34 8.59 -5.11
CA TRP A 454 -3.76 7.57 -4.15
C TRP A 454 -2.58 7.03 -3.35
N LYS A 455 -2.85 6.64 -2.11
CA LYS A 455 -1.92 5.89 -1.27
C LYS A 455 -2.24 4.40 -1.35
N VAL A 456 -1.19 3.59 -1.45
CA VAL A 456 -1.22 2.12 -1.43
C VAL A 456 -0.21 1.68 -0.37
N CYS A 457 -0.69 1.24 0.79
CA CYS A 457 0.20 1.03 1.95
C CYS A 457 1.11 -0.18 1.77
N GLY A 458 0.59 -1.27 1.21
CA GLY A 458 1.32 -2.46 0.80
C GLY A 458 1.20 -2.63 -0.71
N ILE A 459 2.34 -2.66 -1.41
CA ILE A 459 2.40 -2.78 -2.87
C ILE A 459 3.35 -3.90 -3.28
N TYR A 460 2.97 -4.65 -4.30
CA TYR A 460 3.66 -5.85 -4.78
C TYR A 460 3.75 -5.82 -6.32
N PRO A 461 4.59 -6.67 -6.94
CA PRO A 461 4.70 -6.72 -8.40
C PRO A 461 3.42 -7.12 -9.14
N ASN A 462 2.45 -7.71 -8.43
CA ASN A 462 1.13 -8.07 -8.96
C ASN A 462 0.00 -7.14 -8.48
N SER A 463 0.31 -6.08 -7.71
CA SER A 463 -0.68 -5.06 -7.34
C SER A 463 -1.15 -4.32 -8.58
N THR A 464 -2.45 -4.36 -8.86
CA THR A 464 -3.04 -3.72 -10.04
C THR A 464 -4.19 -2.82 -9.63
N LEU A 465 -4.17 -1.58 -10.11
CA LEU A 465 -5.26 -0.60 -9.97
C LEU A 465 -5.95 -0.41 -11.31
N SER A 466 -7.28 -0.27 -11.28
CA SER A 466 -8.05 0.20 -12.43
C SER A 466 -8.25 1.70 -12.33
N VAL A 467 -7.77 2.46 -13.30
CA VAL A 467 -7.93 3.94 -13.36
C VAL A 467 -8.88 4.29 -14.49
N PHE A 468 -9.84 5.16 -14.20
CA PHE A 468 -10.89 5.56 -15.13
C PHE A 468 -10.73 7.02 -15.54
N PHE A 469 -11.02 7.30 -16.81
CA PHE A 469 -10.80 8.59 -17.42
C PHE A 469 -12.04 9.10 -18.16
N GLU A 470 -12.10 10.42 -18.31
CA GLU A 470 -13.12 11.13 -19.08
C GLU A 470 -12.45 12.05 -20.11
N VAL A 471 -12.94 12.02 -21.35
CA VAL A 471 -12.51 12.93 -22.41
C VAL A 471 -13.34 14.22 -22.34
N LEU A 472 -12.68 15.37 -22.37
CA LEU A 472 -13.34 16.67 -22.22
C LEU A 472 -13.65 17.43 -23.51
N ASN A 473 -12.94 17.14 -24.59
CA ASN A 473 -13.04 17.92 -25.82
C ASN A 473 -14.47 17.99 -26.34
N GLN A 474 -14.99 19.20 -26.54
CA GLN A 474 -16.33 19.38 -27.11
C GLN A 474 -16.34 19.21 -28.64
N GLN A 475 -15.27 19.64 -29.30
CA GLN A 475 -15.08 19.55 -30.75
C GLN A 475 -13.77 18.83 -31.04
N ALA A 476 -13.73 18.07 -32.14
CA ALA A 476 -12.52 17.41 -32.58
C ALA A 476 -11.49 18.48 -33.01
N PRO A 477 -10.29 18.51 -32.42
CA PRO A 477 -9.28 19.49 -32.80
C PRO A 477 -8.77 19.24 -34.23
N ALA A 478 -8.39 20.30 -34.94
CA ALA A 478 -7.96 20.23 -36.34
C ALA A 478 -6.73 19.31 -36.59
N GLN A 479 -5.96 18.98 -35.54
CA GLN A 479 -4.83 18.04 -35.62
C GLN A 479 -5.26 16.57 -35.43
N ALA A 480 -6.45 16.31 -34.89
CA ALA A 480 -7.02 14.96 -34.80
C ALA A 480 -7.49 14.45 -36.18
N SER A 481 -7.89 15.34 -37.10
CA SER A 481 -8.28 14.97 -38.47
C SER A 481 -7.11 14.51 -39.33
N GLN A 482 -5.87 14.91 -38.98
CA GLN A 482 -4.64 14.43 -39.61
C GLN A 482 -4.02 13.21 -38.90
N GLY A 483 -4.70 12.61 -37.91
CA GLY A 483 -4.24 11.39 -37.22
C GLY A 483 -3.00 11.56 -36.33
N GLY A 484 -2.61 12.81 -36.03
CA GLY A 484 -1.37 13.14 -35.31
C GLY A 484 -1.52 13.33 -33.80
N GLN A 485 -2.71 13.72 -33.31
CA GLN A 485 -2.87 14.04 -31.89
C GLN A 485 -2.86 12.79 -31.00
N ARG A 486 -2.03 12.83 -29.95
CA ARG A 486 -1.95 11.78 -28.93
C ARG A 486 -2.36 12.34 -27.58
N GLY A 487 -3.06 11.52 -26.80
CA GLY A 487 -3.24 11.75 -25.38
C GLY A 487 -2.15 11.03 -24.60
N TYR A 488 -1.69 11.64 -23.52
CA TYR A 488 -0.62 11.14 -22.66
C TYR A 488 -1.16 10.88 -21.26
N VAL A 489 -0.67 9.81 -20.64
CA VAL A 489 -0.88 9.51 -19.22
C VAL A 489 0.47 9.17 -18.63
N GLN A 490 0.83 9.81 -17.51
CA GLN A 490 2.03 9.49 -16.74
C GLN A 490 1.62 9.07 -15.33
N PHE A 491 1.99 7.84 -14.97
CA PHE A 491 1.87 7.29 -13.64
C PHE A 491 3.20 7.49 -12.92
N ILE A 492 3.16 8.06 -11.71
CA ILE A 492 4.32 8.31 -10.87
C ILE A 492 4.09 7.60 -9.54
N THR A 493 4.81 6.51 -9.30
CA THR A 493 4.68 5.68 -8.11
C THR A 493 5.89 5.86 -7.22
N GLN A 494 5.74 6.58 -6.11
CA GLN A 494 6.79 6.75 -5.10
C GLN A 494 6.55 5.76 -3.98
N TYR A 495 7.55 5.00 -3.54
CA TYR A 495 7.35 3.99 -2.51
C TYR A 495 8.63 3.74 -1.69
N GLN A 496 8.45 3.14 -0.52
CA GLN A 496 9.54 2.66 0.33
C GLN A 496 9.91 1.23 -0.09
N HIS A 497 11.17 1.07 -0.50
CA HIS A 497 11.75 -0.24 -0.79
C HIS A 497 12.43 -0.81 0.45
N LEU A 498 12.42 -2.13 0.62
CA LEU A 498 13.06 -2.78 1.78
C LEU A 498 14.59 -2.70 1.77
N SER A 499 15.22 -2.23 0.69
CA SER A 499 16.65 -1.91 0.69
C SER A 499 17.02 -0.67 1.52
N GLY A 500 16.03 -0.01 2.14
CA GLY A 500 16.26 1.19 2.96
C GLY A 500 16.27 2.49 2.16
N PHE A 501 15.83 2.48 0.90
CA PHE A 501 15.72 3.69 0.07
C PHE A 501 14.30 3.90 -0.44
N LYS A 502 13.94 5.17 -0.67
CA LYS A 502 12.75 5.50 -1.45
C LYS A 502 13.04 5.37 -2.94
N LYS A 503 12.08 4.82 -3.67
CA LYS A 503 12.13 4.67 -5.12
C LYS A 503 10.98 5.42 -5.77
N ILE A 504 11.19 5.87 -7.02
CA ILE A 504 10.16 6.45 -7.87
C ILE A 504 10.10 5.67 -9.17
N ARG A 505 8.97 5.01 -9.42
CA ARG A 505 8.70 4.35 -10.69
C ARG A 505 7.80 5.21 -11.55
N VAL A 506 8.23 5.47 -12.78
CA VAL A 506 7.54 6.34 -13.73
C VAL A 506 7.18 5.54 -14.96
N THR A 507 5.89 5.55 -15.31
CA THR A 507 5.37 4.94 -16.53
C THR A 507 4.63 6.01 -17.31
N THR A 508 5.10 6.32 -18.51
CA THR A 508 4.42 7.25 -19.42
C THR A 508 3.92 6.49 -20.63
N VAL A 509 2.64 6.63 -20.95
CA VAL A 509 1.99 5.99 -22.09
C VAL A 509 1.29 7.02 -22.96
N ALA A 510 1.15 6.71 -24.25
CA ALA A 510 0.44 7.54 -25.21
C ALA A 510 -0.52 6.71 -26.06
N ARG A 511 -1.69 7.26 -26.40
CA ARG A 511 -2.66 6.68 -27.34
C ARG A 511 -3.16 7.76 -28.30
N LYS A 512 -3.54 7.35 -29.52
CA LYS A 512 -4.04 8.27 -30.54
C LYS A 512 -5.50 8.65 -30.26
N TYR A 513 -5.84 9.91 -30.50
CA TYR A 513 -7.23 10.33 -30.66
C TYR A 513 -7.70 10.09 -32.10
N VAL A 514 -8.96 9.71 -32.28
CA VAL A 514 -9.56 9.57 -33.62
C VAL A 514 -10.92 10.24 -33.70
N ILE A 515 -11.24 10.69 -34.90
CA ILE A 515 -12.56 11.20 -35.30
C ILE A 515 -13.38 10.02 -35.84
N ASN A 516 -14.70 10.03 -35.65
CA ASN A 516 -15.62 8.96 -36.09
C ASN A 516 -15.29 7.61 -35.45
N PHE A 517 -15.04 7.61 -34.14
CA PHE A 517 -14.60 6.43 -33.37
C PHE A 517 -15.50 5.20 -33.61
N MET A 518 -16.82 5.41 -33.67
CA MET A 518 -17.79 4.32 -33.88
C MET A 518 -17.74 3.72 -35.30
N MET A 519 -17.31 4.50 -36.30
CA MET A 519 -17.16 4.00 -37.67
C MET A 519 -15.90 3.15 -37.81
N ILE A 520 -14.82 3.52 -37.14
CA ILE A 520 -13.57 2.74 -37.09
C ILE A 520 -13.78 1.42 -36.34
N LEU A 521 -14.55 1.41 -35.26
CA LEU A 521 -14.88 0.16 -34.57
C LEU A 521 -15.71 -0.82 -35.41
N LYS A 522 -16.59 -0.30 -36.29
CA LYS A 522 -17.33 -1.13 -37.24
C LYS A 522 -16.44 -1.74 -38.34
N LEU A 523 -15.31 -1.10 -38.65
CA LEU A 523 -14.33 -1.58 -39.64
C LEU A 523 -13.29 -2.54 -39.04
N LEU A 524 -13.19 -2.62 -37.71
CA LEU A 524 -12.28 -3.52 -36.98
C LEU A 524 -12.96 -4.84 -36.55
N ARG A 525 -14.27 -4.98 -36.76
CA ARG A 525 -14.98 -6.26 -36.74
C ARG A 525 -15.00 -6.83 -38.16
#